data_AF-A0A959VBT5-F1
#
_entry.id   AF-A0A959VBT5-F1
#
_cell.length_a   1.000
_cell.length_b   1.000
_cell.length_c   1.000
_cell.angle_alpha   90.00
_cell.angle_beta   90.00
_cell.angle_gamma   90.00
#
_symmetry.space_group_name_H-M   'P 1'
#
loop_
_entity.id
_entity.type
_entity.pdbx_description
1 polymer ?
#
loop_
_entity_poly.entity_id
_entity_poly.type
_entity_poly.pdbx_seq_one_letter_code
_entity_poly.pdbx_strand_id
1 'polypeptide(L)'
;MNIKTTLILMLFSLNFQPLWTQNSDSAIYMQSKGNMGKYYAKLCEGQAIVYKLGYIMDKAGHGYTLIKMDTLNQENDTVYQGQNQTLKQAAEYALLTIHADKTKEIELDPYISPIKFNTDVNQAYFYKRWTALNQTFYQNYSLNGYSGANQFWAWEKLNQKEMELEQFSPYADSLLNHHFDSLSVQQEEYTITYDLLMAEMDHLSYDTLLSGIRKLVAGPDNRSRYFAAIVKAVSQQHPEYYFRLAEDLPEHKTDIFYSADTDKAVIKKLKAVPGHKAVKKEFFGQRRFEKYMVYESIFLTVAFVGLITWLIVK
;
A
#
# COMPACT_ATOMS: atom_id res chain seq x y z
N MET A 1 -40.92 17.97 47.91
CA MET A 1 -39.48 18.07 48.25
C MET A 1 -38.69 17.76 46.98
N ASN A 2 -38.01 18.80 46.46
CA ASN A 2 -36.94 18.90 45.43
C ASN A 2 -36.96 17.94 44.21
N ILE A 3 -37.15 18.38 42.95
CA ILE A 3 -36.48 19.40 42.10
C ILE A 3 -35.03 19.05 41.71
N LYS A 4 -34.80 19.01 40.38
CA LYS A 4 -33.54 18.93 39.59
C LYS A 4 -32.97 17.51 39.47
N THR A 5 -32.78 16.96 38.27
CA THR A 5 -31.85 17.53 37.28
C THR A 5 -32.29 17.20 35.85
N THR A 6 -32.72 18.25 35.15
CA THR A 6 -32.79 18.36 33.69
C THR A 6 -31.36 18.32 33.16
N LEU A 7 -30.96 17.29 32.41
CA LEU A 7 -29.76 17.36 31.59
C LEU A 7 -30.19 17.57 30.13
N ILE A 8 -29.90 18.78 29.70
CA ILE A 8 -30.14 19.35 28.39
C ILE A 8 -29.32 18.55 27.37
N LEU A 9 -29.99 17.76 26.54
CA LEU A 9 -29.42 17.33 25.25
C LEU A 9 -29.44 18.56 24.32
N MET A 10 -28.43 19.43 24.50
CA MET A 10 -28.15 20.51 23.58
C MET A 10 -27.60 19.89 22.30
N LEU A 11 -28.44 19.91 21.26
CA LEU A 11 -28.10 20.11 19.86
C LEU A 11 -26.66 20.60 19.65
N PHE A 12 -25.75 19.66 19.39
CA PHE A 12 -24.56 19.90 18.57
C PHE A 12 -24.80 19.30 17.18
N SER A 13 -25.94 19.67 16.56
CA SER A 13 -25.94 19.89 15.13
C SER A 13 -25.12 21.16 14.90
N LEU A 14 -23.79 20.99 14.82
CA LEU A 14 -22.96 21.92 14.09
C LEU A 14 -23.50 21.93 12.66
N ASN A 15 -24.45 22.83 12.44
CA ASN A 15 -24.71 23.41 11.14
C ASN A 15 -23.39 24.06 10.71
N PHE A 16 -22.48 23.27 10.16
CA PHE A 16 -21.62 23.77 9.10
C PHE A 16 -22.58 24.15 7.98
N GLN A 17 -23.17 25.34 8.10
CA GLN A 17 -23.58 26.06 6.91
C GLN A 17 -22.26 26.41 6.24
N PRO A 18 -21.92 25.79 5.11
CA PRO A 18 -20.79 26.28 4.39
C PRO A 18 -21.14 27.70 3.95
N LEU A 19 -20.36 28.66 4.43
CA LEU A 19 -20.31 30.02 3.89
C LEU A 19 -19.71 29.93 2.48
N TRP A 20 -20.47 29.40 1.53
CA TRP A 20 -20.22 29.58 0.10
C TRP A 20 -20.84 30.92 -0.29
N THR A 21 -20.18 32.01 0.10
CA THR A 21 -20.36 33.27 -0.62
C THR A 21 -19.82 33.08 -2.04
N GLN A 22 -20.70 33.38 -2.99
CA GLN A 22 -20.50 33.37 -4.43
C GLN A 22 -19.17 34.04 -4.84
N ASN A 23 -18.31 33.28 -5.50
CA ASN A 23 -17.54 33.76 -6.64
C ASN A 23 -17.39 32.58 -7.60
N SER A 24 -18.37 32.41 -8.48
CA SER A 24 -18.17 31.61 -9.69
C SER A 24 -17.32 32.42 -10.67
N ASP A 25 -16.06 32.64 -10.32
CA ASP A 25 -15.04 33.00 -11.31
C ASP A 25 -14.87 31.80 -12.22
N SER A 26 -14.98 32.02 -13.52
CA SER A 26 -14.92 31.00 -14.56
C SER A 26 -13.53 30.38 -14.62
N ALA A 27 -13.24 29.44 -13.72
CA ALA A 27 -11.96 28.75 -13.72
C ALA A 27 -11.77 28.00 -15.05
N ILE A 28 -10.60 28.15 -15.65
CA ILE A 28 -10.25 27.46 -16.90
C ILE A 28 -9.41 26.24 -16.53
N TYR A 29 -9.88 25.06 -16.96
CA TYR A 29 -9.21 23.80 -16.72
C TYR A 29 -8.53 23.31 -17.99
N MET A 30 -7.27 22.90 -17.88
CA MET A 30 -6.43 22.52 -19.02
C MET A 30 -5.70 21.21 -18.76
N GLN A 31 -5.37 20.47 -19.81
CA GLN A 31 -4.54 19.26 -19.73
C GLN A 31 -3.52 19.17 -20.86
N SER A 32 -2.36 18.56 -20.61
CA SER A 32 -1.39 18.28 -21.67
C SER A 32 -1.82 17.12 -22.57
N LYS A 33 -1.42 17.17 -23.84
CA LYS A 33 -1.48 16.03 -24.76
C LYS A 33 -0.37 15.02 -24.44
N GLY A 34 -0.72 13.77 -24.14
CA GLY A 34 0.22 12.65 -23.95
C GLY A 34 0.07 11.85 -22.66
N ASN A 35 0.54 10.60 -22.68
CA ASN A 35 0.38 9.64 -21.57
C ASN A 35 1.60 9.58 -20.62
N MET A 36 2.79 9.96 -21.09
CA MET A 36 4.01 9.93 -20.29
C MET A 36 4.28 11.28 -19.63
N GLY A 37 3.84 11.43 -18.38
CA GLY A 37 3.95 12.66 -17.61
C GLY A 37 2.87 13.66 -18.01
N LYS A 38 1.76 13.63 -17.27
CA LYS A 38 0.56 14.40 -17.57
C LYS A 38 0.56 15.68 -16.76
N TYR A 39 0.21 16.80 -17.40
CA TYR A 39 0.08 18.09 -16.74
C TYR A 39 -1.37 18.54 -16.78
N TYR A 40 -1.81 19.11 -15.67
CA TYR A 40 -3.09 19.79 -15.57
C TYR A 40 -2.85 21.20 -15.07
N ALA A 41 -3.66 22.16 -15.51
CA ALA A 41 -3.64 23.52 -14.98
C ALA A 41 -5.05 24.01 -14.69
N LYS A 42 -5.24 24.62 -13.52
CA LYS A 42 -6.46 25.34 -13.12
C LYS A 42 -6.11 26.82 -13.10
N LEU A 43 -6.73 27.60 -13.98
CA LEU A 43 -6.61 29.04 -14.04
C LEU A 43 -7.74 29.68 -13.23
N CYS A 44 -7.39 30.55 -12.29
CA CYS A 44 -8.31 31.37 -11.51
C CYS A 44 -7.94 32.85 -11.70
N GLU A 45 -8.75 33.76 -11.15
CA GLU A 45 -8.40 35.18 -11.15
C GLU A 45 -7.06 35.39 -10.42
N GLY A 46 -6.10 36.05 -11.07
CA GLY A 46 -4.79 36.36 -10.50
C GLY A 46 -3.82 35.19 -10.32
N GLN A 47 -4.24 33.93 -10.48
CA GLN A 47 -3.41 32.75 -10.19
C GLN A 47 -3.66 31.56 -11.11
N ALA A 48 -2.64 30.73 -11.28
CA ALA A 48 -2.74 29.42 -11.91
C ALA A 48 -2.15 28.35 -11.00
N ILE A 49 -2.78 27.18 -10.93
CA ILE A 49 -2.24 26.02 -10.22
C ILE A 49 -1.92 24.93 -11.24
N VAL A 50 -0.67 24.50 -11.28
CA VAL A 50 -0.17 23.46 -12.19
C VAL A 50 0.08 22.18 -11.42
N TYR A 51 -0.46 21.08 -11.93
CA TYR A 51 -0.33 19.73 -11.38
C TYR A 51 0.49 18.88 -12.34
N LYS A 52 1.59 18.31 -11.85
CA LYS A 52 2.39 17.31 -12.56
C LYS A 52 2.04 15.93 -12.05
N LEU A 53 1.55 15.09 -12.95
CA LEU A 53 1.11 13.73 -12.67
C LEU A 53 2.08 12.72 -13.31
N GLY A 54 2.46 11.71 -12.55
CA GLY A 54 3.31 10.59 -12.99
C GLY A 54 2.48 9.34 -13.19
N TYR A 55 2.74 8.58 -14.25
CA TYR A 55 2.04 7.32 -14.49
C TYR A 55 2.56 6.23 -13.54
N ILE A 56 1.64 5.45 -12.97
CA ILE A 56 1.94 4.29 -12.16
C ILE A 56 1.14 3.08 -12.65
N MET A 57 1.75 1.90 -12.56
CA MET A 57 1.14 0.63 -12.96
C MET A 57 1.60 -0.49 -12.01
N ASP A 58 0.67 -1.36 -11.66
CA ASP A 58 0.87 -2.62 -10.94
C ASP A 58 -0.02 -3.69 -11.60
N LYS A 59 0.14 -4.97 -11.24
CA LYS A 59 -0.70 -6.07 -11.72
C LYS A 59 -2.20 -5.85 -11.50
N ALA A 60 -2.55 -5.09 -10.47
CA ALA A 60 -3.94 -4.84 -10.08
C ALA A 60 -4.56 -3.61 -10.75
N GLY A 61 -3.78 -2.76 -11.42
CA GLY A 61 -4.31 -1.55 -12.03
C GLY A 61 -3.25 -0.54 -12.44
N HIS A 62 -3.72 0.56 -13.01
CA HIS A 62 -2.88 1.68 -13.40
C HIS A 62 -3.58 3.00 -13.14
N GLY A 63 -2.81 4.08 -13.12
CA GLY A 63 -3.36 5.43 -13.04
C GLY A 63 -2.25 6.45 -12.92
N TYR A 64 -2.58 7.60 -12.35
CA TYR A 64 -1.64 8.69 -12.16
C TYR A 64 -1.43 8.98 -10.68
N THR A 65 -0.23 9.38 -10.29
CA THR A 65 0.11 9.87 -8.95
C THR A 65 0.58 11.33 -9.03
N LEU A 66 0.25 12.13 -8.03
CA LEU A 66 0.62 13.54 -7.98
C LEU A 66 2.10 13.68 -7.63
N ILE A 67 2.91 14.12 -8.58
CA ILE A 67 4.35 14.36 -8.38
C ILE A 67 4.55 15.70 -7.70
N LYS A 68 4.04 16.77 -8.34
CA LYS A 68 4.22 18.15 -7.88
C LYS A 68 2.96 18.97 -8.14
N MET A 69 2.69 19.91 -7.25
CA MET A 69 1.77 21.02 -7.43
C MET A 69 2.58 22.32 -7.36
N ASP A 70 2.29 23.28 -8.23
CA ASP A 70 2.94 24.59 -8.28
C ASP A 70 1.89 25.68 -8.42
N THR A 71 2.07 26.79 -7.70
CA THR A 71 1.18 27.95 -7.78
C THR A 71 1.92 29.06 -8.49
N LEU A 72 1.34 29.54 -9.58
CA LEU A 72 1.88 30.60 -10.42
C LEU A 72 1.03 31.86 -10.21
N ASN A 73 1.68 33.00 -10.05
CA ASN A 73 0.99 34.29 -9.92
C ASN A 73 0.91 34.96 -11.29
N GLN A 74 -0.21 35.64 -11.54
CA GLN A 74 -0.38 36.39 -12.77
C GLN A 74 0.61 37.56 -12.82
N GLU A 75 1.39 37.64 -13.89
CA GLU A 75 2.30 38.75 -14.18
C GLU A 75 1.65 39.75 -15.14
N ASN A 76 0.87 39.25 -16.10
CA ASN A 76 0.03 40.03 -17.00
C ASN A 76 -1.17 39.20 -17.48
N ASP A 77 -2.03 39.77 -18.33
CA ASP A 77 -3.28 39.16 -18.83
C ASP A 77 -3.13 37.75 -19.39
N THR A 78 -1.94 37.36 -19.87
CA THR A 78 -1.72 36.08 -20.52
C THR A 78 -0.59 35.25 -19.92
N VAL A 79 0.13 35.77 -18.92
CA VAL A 79 1.34 35.13 -18.38
C VAL A 79 1.22 34.96 -16.88
N TYR A 80 1.45 33.72 -16.43
CA TYR A 80 1.53 33.33 -15.04
C TYR A 80 2.92 32.78 -14.75
N GLN A 81 3.55 33.33 -13.72
CA GLN A 81 4.94 33.04 -13.39
C GLN A 81 5.04 32.39 -12.00
N GLY A 82 5.75 31.28 -11.93
CA GLY A 82 6.18 30.64 -10.69
C GLY A 82 7.70 30.54 -10.62
N GLN A 83 8.19 29.83 -9.61
CA GLN A 83 9.64 29.70 -9.38
C GLN A 83 10.34 28.93 -10.50
N ASN A 84 9.76 27.80 -10.93
CA ASN A 84 10.37 26.90 -11.91
C ASN A 84 9.48 26.65 -13.13
N GLN A 85 8.38 27.40 -13.26
CA GLN A 85 7.39 27.19 -14.30
C GLN A 85 6.79 28.53 -14.75
N THR A 86 6.47 28.63 -16.03
CA THR A 86 5.73 29.74 -16.62
C THR A 86 4.58 29.17 -17.42
N LEU A 87 3.38 29.70 -17.28
CA LEU A 87 2.23 29.36 -18.09
C LEU A 87 1.84 30.58 -18.92
N LYS A 88 1.87 30.44 -20.24
CA LYS A 88 1.46 31.47 -21.18
C LYS A 88 0.20 31.04 -21.92
N GLN A 89 -0.87 31.82 -21.80
CA GLN A 89 -2.12 31.61 -22.50
C GLN A 89 -2.02 32.16 -23.93
N ALA A 90 -2.42 31.35 -24.91
CA ALA A 90 -2.64 31.74 -26.30
C ALA A 90 -4.11 31.52 -26.68
N ALA A 91 -4.49 31.90 -27.90
CA ALA A 91 -5.89 31.87 -28.34
C ALA A 91 -6.50 30.46 -28.37
N GLU A 92 -5.71 29.44 -28.74
CA GLU A 92 -6.20 28.07 -28.93
C GLU A 92 -5.54 27.04 -28.00
N TYR A 93 -4.51 27.46 -27.25
CA TYR A 93 -3.75 26.59 -26.34
C TYR A 93 -3.11 27.42 -25.22
N ALA A 94 -2.62 26.74 -24.19
CA ALA A 94 -1.67 27.34 -23.25
C ALA A 94 -0.34 26.61 -23.32
N LEU A 95 0.76 27.37 -23.19
CA LEU A 95 2.11 26.84 -23.19
C LEU A 95 2.68 26.85 -21.78
N LEU A 96 2.88 25.66 -21.20
CA LEU A 96 3.59 25.49 -19.95
C LEU A 96 5.08 25.29 -20.23
N THR A 97 5.89 26.23 -19.76
CA THR A 97 7.35 26.17 -19.81
C THR A 97 7.88 25.74 -18.44
N ILE A 98 8.70 24.69 -18.41
CA ILE A 98 9.35 24.19 -17.20
C ILE A 98 10.83 24.56 -17.25
N HIS A 99 11.26 25.36 -16.28
CA HIS A 99 12.64 25.83 -16.10
C HIS A 99 13.38 24.85 -15.20
N ALA A 100 14.05 23.87 -15.81
CA ALA A 100 14.96 22.92 -15.17
C ALA A 100 16.32 22.94 -15.89
N ASP A 101 17.19 21.95 -15.66
CA ASP A 101 18.48 21.82 -16.36
C ASP A 101 18.35 21.88 -17.90
N LYS A 102 17.19 21.45 -18.41
CA LYS A 102 16.74 21.68 -19.78
C LYS A 102 15.33 22.24 -19.75
N THR A 103 15.12 23.34 -20.47
CA THR A 103 13.79 23.91 -20.66
C THR A 103 12.92 22.92 -21.42
N LYS A 104 11.72 22.65 -20.90
CA LYS A 104 10.71 21.84 -21.56
C LYS A 104 9.44 22.64 -21.74
N GLU A 105 8.93 22.67 -22.96
CA GLU A 105 7.65 23.27 -23.28
C GLU A 105 6.59 22.18 -23.45
N ILE A 106 5.40 22.45 -22.92
CA ILE A 106 4.27 21.52 -22.90
C ILE A 106 3.02 22.30 -23.29
N GLU A 107 2.43 21.91 -24.42
CA GLU A 107 1.13 22.43 -24.83
C GLU A 107 0.03 21.83 -23.93
N LEU A 108 -0.84 22.70 -23.43
CA LEU A 108 -2.04 22.35 -22.69
C LEU A 108 -3.25 22.71 -23.55
N ASP A 109 -4.11 21.71 -23.76
CA ASP A 109 -5.41 21.90 -24.35
C ASP A 109 -6.30 22.67 -23.36
N PRO A 110 -6.84 23.82 -23.77
CA PRO A 110 -7.77 24.55 -22.95
C PRO A 110 -9.13 23.85 -22.99
N TYR A 111 -9.89 23.96 -21.90
CA TYR A 111 -11.28 23.47 -21.80
C TYR A 111 -11.47 21.97 -21.64
N ILE A 112 -10.85 21.39 -20.60
CA ILE A 112 -11.32 20.10 -20.09
C ILE A 112 -12.49 20.29 -19.13
N SER A 113 -13.40 19.32 -19.08
CA SER A 113 -14.50 19.35 -18.12
C SER A 113 -13.97 19.40 -16.67
N PRO A 114 -14.52 20.27 -15.80
CA PRO A 114 -14.16 20.31 -14.37
C PRO A 114 -14.28 18.95 -13.69
N ILE A 115 -15.32 18.17 -14.04
CA ILE A 115 -15.54 16.81 -13.52
C ILE A 115 -14.35 15.91 -13.81
N LYS A 116 -13.86 15.93 -15.06
CA LYS A 116 -12.70 15.14 -15.47
C LYS A 116 -11.42 15.64 -14.81
N PHE A 117 -11.22 16.96 -14.79
CA PHE A 117 -10.08 17.59 -14.12
C PHE A 117 -9.97 17.12 -12.66
N ASN A 118 -11.04 17.33 -11.90
CA ASN A 118 -11.11 17.03 -10.48
C ASN A 118 -10.91 15.52 -10.24
N THR A 119 -11.59 14.67 -11.01
CA THR A 119 -11.44 13.21 -10.88
C THR A 119 -9.99 12.76 -11.09
N ASP A 120 -9.33 13.24 -12.14
CA ASP A 120 -7.96 12.84 -12.47
C ASP A 120 -6.94 13.38 -11.46
N VAL A 121 -7.09 14.64 -11.02
CA VAL A 121 -6.22 15.27 -10.02
C VAL A 121 -6.42 14.66 -8.64
N ASN A 122 -7.66 14.39 -8.24
CA ASN A 122 -8.00 13.76 -6.97
C ASN A 122 -7.51 12.31 -6.91
N GLN A 123 -7.61 11.55 -8.01
CA GLN A 123 -6.99 10.23 -8.10
C GLN A 123 -5.49 10.32 -7.83
N ALA A 124 -4.83 11.28 -8.48
CA ALA A 124 -3.40 11.48 -8.36
C ALA A 124 -2.98 11.86 -6.94
N TYR A 125 -3.74 12.74 -6.29
CA TYR A 125 -3.55 13.07 -4.88
C TYR A 125 -3.73 11.84 -3.98
N PHE A 126 -4.83 11.11 -4.16
CA PHE A 126 -5.17 9.93 -3.36
C PHE A 126 -4.08 8.85 -3.46
N TYR A 127 -3.62 8.52 -4.67
CA TYR A 127 -2.53 7.55 -4.84
C TYR A 127 -1.22 8.02 -4.23
N LYS A 128 -0.84 9.30 -4.40
CA LYS A 128 0.36 9.84 -3.74
C LYS A 128 0.28 9.64 -2.22
N ARG A 129 -0.86 9.98 -1.63
CA ARG A 129 -1.03 9.92 -0.17
C ARG A 129 -1.10 8.48 0.33
N TRP A 130 -1.82 7.60 -0.37
CA TRP A 130 -1.85 6.17 -0.09
C TRP A 130 -0.45 5.56 -0.11
N THR A 131 0.32 5.79 -1.18
CA THR A 131 1.68 5.23 -1.31
C THR A 131 2.58 5.69 -0.16
N ALA A 132 2.51 6.97 0.23
CA ALA A 132 3.32 7.51 1.32
C ALA A 132 2.92 6.93 2.70
N LEU A 133 1.62 6.80 2.98
CA LEU A 133 1.14 6.14 4.20
C LEU A 133 1.55 4.67 4.24
N ASN A 134 1.35 3.97 3.14
CA ASN A 134 1.71 2.57 3.02
C ASN A 134 3.21 2.37 3.21
N GLN A 135 4.05 3.21 2.60
CA GLN A 135 5.49 3.14 2.82
C GLN A 135 5.85 3.34 4.29
N THR A 136 5.25 4.33 4.96
CA THR A 136 5.49 4.58 6.39
C THR A 136 5.04 3.39 7.24
N PHE A 137 3.86 2.83 6.95
CA PHE A 137 3.32 1.65 7.63
C PHE A 137 4.25 0.44 7.50
N TYR A 138 4.73 0.12 6.29
CA TYR A 138 5.68 -0.98 6.07
C TYR A 138 7.09 -0.71 6.62
N GLN A 139 7.47 0.54 6.85
CA GLN A 139 8.72 0.89 7.54
C GLN A 139 8.59 0.70 9.05
N ASN A 140 7.41 0.94 9.62
CA ASN A 140 7.14 0.80 11.05
C ASN A 140 6.92 -0.65 11.49
N TYR A 141 6.41 -1.51 10.61
CA TYR A 141 6.08 -2.90 10.92
C TYR A 141 6.88 -3.87 10.05
N SER A 142 7.24 -5.04 10.60
CA SER A 142 8.06 -6.06 9.90
C SER A 142 7.26 -6.85 8.85
N LEU A 143 6.60 -6.14 7.94
CA LEU A 143 5.75 -6.68 6.89
C LEU A 143 6.54 -6.90 5.60
N ASN A 144 6.17 -7.92 4.84
CA ASN A 144 6.82 -8.25 3.58
C ASN A 144 6.07 -7.62 2.40
N GLY A 145 6.82 -6.92 1.54
CA GLY A 145 6.39 -6.52 0.20
C GLY A 145 5.43 -5.34 0.13
N TYR A 146 5.70 -4.42 -0.78
CA TYR A 146 4.73 -3.39 -1.17
C TYR A 146 3.69 -4.01 -2.12
N SER A 147 2.39 -3.88 -1.80
CA SER A 147 1.33 -4.09 -2.79
C SER A 147 0.55 -2.79 -2.98
N GLY A 148 0.73 -2.17 -4.16
CA GLY A 148 -0.10 -1.03 -4.57
C GLY A 148 -1.52 -1.46 -4.96
N ALA A 149 -1.80 -2.76 -5.02
CA ALA A 149 -3.06 -3.30 -5.54
C ALA A 149 -4.31 -2.74 -4.85
N ASN A 150 -4.24 -2.56 -3.53
CA ASN A 150 -5.40 -2.09 -2.76
C ASN A 150 -5.73 -0.63 -3.03
N GLN A 151 -4.77 0.19 -3.48
CA GLN A 151 -5.01 1.61 -3.73
C GLN A 151 -5.95 1.82 -4.92
N PHE A 152 -5.81 1.00 -5.98
CA PHE A 152 -6.66 1.10 -7.18
C PHE A 152 -8.10 0.71 -6.84
N TRP A 153 -8.28 -0.38 -6.11
CA TRP A 153 -9.59 -0.80 -5.65
C TRP A 153 -10.22 0.21 -4.69
N ALA A 154 -9.44 0.77 -3.75
CA ALA A 154 -9.92 1.77 -2.82
C ALA A 154 -10.39 3.04 -3.55
N TRP A 155 -9.66 3.49 -4.57
CA TRP A 155 -10.09 4.59 -5.42
C TRP A 155 -11.40 4.30 -6.14
N GLU A 156 -11.57 3.09 -6.70
CA GLU A 156 -12.82 2.74 -7.37
C GLU A 156 -14.05 2.83 -6.46
N LYS A 157 -13.89 2.52 -5.17
CA LYS A 157 -14.96 2.56 -4.16
C LYS A 157 -15.19 3.94 -3.53
N LEU A 158 -14.31 4.91 -3.79
CA LEU A 158 -14.40 6.23 -3.18
C LEU A 158 -15.58 7.03 -3.77
N ASN A 159 -16.35 7.72 -2.93
CA ASN A 159 -17.37 8.66 -3.39
C ASN A 159 -16.74 10.05 -3.62
N GLN A 160 -17.51 10.96 -4.23
CA GLN A 160 -17.12 12.38 -4.32
C GLN A 160 -15.79 12.65 -5.06
N LYS A 161 -15.46 11.83 -6.07
CA LYS A 161 -14.24 11.96 -6.87
C LYS A 161 -14.12 13.28 -7.62
N GLU A 162 -15.24 13.96 -7.84
CA GLU A 162 -15.38 15.17 -8.67
C GLU A 162 -15.26 16.48 -7.88
N MET A 163 -15.10 16.42 -6.56
CA MET A 163 -14.93 17.61 -5.71
C MET A 163 -13.67 18.38 -6.08
N GLU A 164 -13.67 19.70 -5.85
CA GLU A 164 -12.44 20.50 -5.93
C GLU A 164 -11.37 19.96 -4.96
N LEU A 165 -10.10 20.00 -5.37
CA LEU A 165 -9.00 19.38 -4.62
C LEU A 165 -8.89 19.95 -3.19
N GLU A 166 -9.20 21.22 -3.01
CA GLU A 166 -9.16 21.90 -1.70
C GLU A 166 -10.16 21.30 -0.70
N GLN A 167 -11.26 20.72 -1.19
CA GLN A 167 -12.24 19.98 -0.37
C GLN A 167 -11.91 18.49 -0.31
N PHE A 168 -11.43 17.94 -1.43
CA PHE A 168 -11.12 16.51 -1.53
C PHE A 168 -9.92 16.11 -0.67
N SER A 169 -8.86 16.92 -0.62
CA SER A 169 -7.64 16.60 0.12
C SER A 169 -7.88 16.34 1.62
N PRO A 170 -8.56 17.21 2.40
CA PRO A 170 -8.83 16.91 3.81
C PRO A 170 -9.77 15.71 3.99
N TYR A 171 -10.74 15.51 3.08
CA TYR A 171 -11.61 14.33 3.09
C TYR A 171 -10.83 13.03 2.88
N ALA A 172 -9.99 12.99 1.85
CA ALA A 172 -9.15 11.86 1.52
C ALA A 172 -8.13 11.58 2.64
N ASP A 173 -7.48 12.60 3.18
CA ASP A 173 -6.53 12.46 4.28
C ASP A 173 -7.20 11.87 5.53
N SER A 174 -8.40 12.34 5.89
CA SER A 174 -9.14 11.79 7.02
C SER A 174 -9.48 10.31 6.82
N LEU A 175 -9.93 9.91 5.63
CA LEU A 175 -10.26 8.52 5.33
C LEU A 175 -9.03 7.63 5.35
N LEU A 176 -7.95 8.08 4.71
CA LEU A 176 -6.71 7.32 4.63
C LEU A 176 -6.05 7.17 5.99
N ASN A 177 -5.95 8.26 6.78
CA ASN A 177 -5.39 8.18 8.13
C ASN A 177 -6.22 7.23 8.99
N HIS A 178 -7.56 7.34 9.00
CA HIS A 178 -8.39 6.40 9.74
C HIS A 178 -8.15 4.93 9.35
N HIS A 179 -8.01 4.65 8.05
CA HIS A 179 -7.69 3.31 7.56
C HIS A 179 -6.33 2.81 8.07
N PHE A 180 -5.29 3.61 7.94
CA PHE A 180 -3.94 3.23 8.34
C PHE A 180 -3.74 3.20 9.86
N ASP A 181 -4.43 4.05 10.62
CA ASP A 181 -4.44 4.03 12.08
C ASP A 181 -5.08 2.73 12.59
N SER A 182 -6.21 2.33 12.00
CA SER A 182 -6.86 1.05 12.31
C SER A 182 -5.95 -0.15 12.04
N LEU A 183 -5.26 -0.15 10.90
CA LEU A 183 -4.25 -1.17 10.60
C LEU A 183 -3.07 -1.13 11.57
N SER A 184 -2.64 0.06 11.99
CA SER A 184 -1.51 0.26 12.91
C SER A 184 -1.80 -0.31 14.29
N VAL A 185 -3.00 -0.07 14.84
CA VAL A 185 -3.45 -0.68 16.10
C VAL A 185 -3.37 -2.21 16.02
N GLN A 186 -3.85 -2.80 14.93
CA GLN A 186 -3.80 -4.24 14.72
C GLN A 186 -2.35 -4.77 14.64
N GLN A 187 -1.45 -4.04 13.99
CA GLN A 187 -0.03 -4.42 13.90
C GLN A 187 0.72 -4.25 15.22
N GLU A 188 0.36 -3.26 16.03
CA GLU A 188 0.91 -3.09 17.37
C GLU A 188 0.55 -4.28 18.27
N GLU A 189 -0.69 -4.75 18.23
CA GLU A 189 -1.11 -5.96 18.96
C GLU A 189 -0.31 -7.21 18.53
N TYR A 190 -0.05 -7.35 17.22
CA TYR A 190 0.79 -8.44 16.71
C TYR A 190 2.24 -8.30 17.15
N THR A 191 2.79 -7.09 17.14
CA THR A 191 4.17 -6.81 17.56
C THR A 191 4.34 -7.12 19.04
N ILE A 192 3.42 -6.65 19.89
CA ILE A 192 3.43 -6.94 21.35
C ILE A 192 3.35 -8.46 21.59
N THR A 193 2.44 -9.14 20.90
CA THR A 193 2.29 -10.60 21.03
C THR A 193 3.56 -11.32 20.58
N TYR A 194 4.12 -10.92 19.44
CA TYR A 194 5.35 -11.49 18.89
C TYR A 194 6.54 -11.30 19.83
N ASP A 195 6.76 -10.08 20.32
CA ASP A 195 7.88 -9.73 21.20
C ASP A 195 7.81 -10.52 22.50
N LEU A 196 6.60 -10.62 23.10
CA LEU A 196 6.39 -11.43 24.30
C LEU A 196 6.68 -12.91 24.05
N LEU A 197 6.20 -13.46 22.94
CA LEU A 197 6.43 -14.87 22.60
C LEU A 197 7.90 -15.17 22.34
N MET A 198 8.62 -14.28 21.65
CA MET A 198 10.05 -14.44 21.36
C MET A 198 10.92 -14.28 22.60
N ALA A 199 10.61 -13.31 23.47
CA ALA A 199 11.40 -13.03 24.67
C ALA A 199 11.33 -14.17 25.70
N GLU A 200 10.15 -14.77 25.87
CA GLU A 200 9.89 -15.78 26.88
C GLU A 200 9.87 -17.21 26.32
N MET A 201 10.24 -17.41 25.04
CA MET A 201 10.06 -18.67 24.30
C MET A 201 10.50 -19.90 25.10
N ASP A 202 11.71 -19.86 25.70
CA ASP A 202 12.31 -20.96 26.48
C ASP A 202 11.51 -21.32 27.77
N HIS A 203 10.60 -20.46 28.20
CA HIS A 203 9.84 -20.58 29.44
C HIS A 203 8.33 -20.73 29.22
N LEU A 204 7.85 -20.60 27.98
CA LEU A 204 6.43 -20.69 27.67
C LEU A 204 5.93 -22.13 27.75
N SER A 205 4.83 -22.31 28.49
CA SER A 205 4.05 -23.53 28.35
C SER A 205 3.45 -23.62 26.94
N TYR A 206 3.25 -24.85 26.46
CA TYR A 206 2.63 -25.08 25.16
C TYR A 206 1.27 -24.37 25.02
N ASP A 207 0.42 -24.38 26.05
CA ASP A 207 -0.91 -23.80 25.97
C ASP A 207 -0.84 -22.26 25.86
N THR A 208 0.12 -21.63 26.55
CA THR A 208 0.38 -20.18 26.44
C THR A 208 0.90 -19.82 25.06
N LEU A 209 1.86 -20.60 24.54
CA LEU A 209 2.41 -20.44 23.21
C LEU A 209 1.31 -20.57 22.14
N LEU A 210 0.49 -21.62 22.20
CA LEU A 210 -0.62 -21.86 21.29
C LEU A 210 -1.65 -20.72 21.32
N SER A 211 -1.99 -20.23 22.52
CA SER A 211 -2.91 -19.10 22.68
C SER A 211 -2.36 -17.82 22.05
N GLY A 212 -1.07 -17.54 22.22
CA GLY A 212 -0.42 -16.38 21.59
C GLY A 212 -0.35 -16.52 20.07
N ILE A 213 0.05 -17.68 19.56
CA ILE A 213 0.12 -17.95 18.12
C ILE A 213 -1.24 -17.77 17.45
N ARG A 214 -2.34 -18.17 18.09
CA ARG A 214 -3.70 -17.98 17.57
C ARG A 214 -4.12 -16.52 17.41
N LYS A 215 -3.44 -15.59 18.08
CA LYS A 215 -3.68 -14.15 17.92
C LYS A 215 -2.92 -13.57 16.72
N LEU A 216 -1.93 -14.29 16.18
CA LEU A 216 -1.15 -13.83 15.04
C LEU A 216 -1.82 -14.25 13.73
N VAL A 217 -1.72 -13.40 12.71
CA VAL A 217 -2.19 -13.75 11.36
C VAL A 217 -1.25 -14.77 10.75
N ALA A 218 -1.77 -15.98 10.54
CA ALA A 218 -1.14 -16.99 9.72
C ALA A 218 -1.33 -16.68 8.23
N GLY A 219 -0.30 -16.97 7.45
CA GLY A 219 -0.32 -16.84 6.00
C GLY A 219 1.09 -17.03 5.45
N PRO A 220 1.24 -17.07 4.12
CA PRO A 220 2.56 -17.20 3.51
C PRO A 220 3.47 -16.08 4.01
N ASP A 221 4.77 -16.39 4.20
CA ASP A 221 5.79 -15.50 4.77
C ASP A 221 5.73 -14.08 4.21
N ASN A 222 5.31 -13.93 2.96
CA ASN A 222 5.18 -12.66 2.26
C ASN A 222 4.05 -11.74 2.75
N ARG A 223 3.20 -12.12 3.71
CA ARG A 223 2.11 -11.26 4.25
C ARG A 223 2.30 -10.82 5.69
N SER A 224 2.92 -11.64 6.54
CA SER A 224 3.20 -11.32 7.94
C SER A 224 4.35 -12.20 8.45
N ARG A 225 5.44 -11.59 8.91
CA ARG A 225 6.61 -12.34 9.41
C ARG A 225 6.41 -12.90 10.81
N TYR A 226 5.46 -12.39 11.59
CA TYR A 226 5.32 -12.72 13.01
C TYR A 226 5.03 -14.20 13.23
N PHE A 227 3.98 -14.73 12.59
CA PHE A 227 3.59 -16.13 12.73
C PHE A 227 4.73 -17.07 12.33
N ALA A 228 5.31 -16.85 11.14
CA ALA A 228 6.38 -17.69 10.62
C ALA A 228 7.64 -17.66 11.49
N ALA A 229 8.02 -16.48 12.00
CA ALA A 229 9.18 -16.33 12.87
C ALA A 229 8.99 -17.06 14.21
N ILE A 230 7.81 -16.96 14.84
CA ILE A 230 7.49 -17.75 16.04
C ILE A 230 7.56 -19.24 15.74
N VAL A 231 6.89 -19.72 14.69
CA VAL A 231 6.90 -21.15 14.33
C VAL A 231 8.32 -21.65 14.06
N LYS A 232 9.14 -20.84 13.39
CA LYS A 232 10.55 -21.16 13.17
C LYS A 232 11.30 -21.29 14.49
N ALA A 233 11.14 -20.33 15.41
CA ALA A 233 11.76 -20.38 16.74
C ALA A 233 11.31 -21.62 17.53
N VAL A 234 10.01 -21.95 17.50
CA VAL A 234 9.45 -23.18 18.09
C VAL A 234 10.16 -24.41 17.51
N SER A 235 10.34 -24.48 16.19
CA SER A 235 11.04 -25.62 15.57
C SER A 235 12.48 -25.79 16.05
N GLN A 236 13.16 -24.69 16.41
CA GLN A 236 14.55 -24.67 16.83
C GLN A 236 14.74 -24.97 18.32
N GLN A 237 13.91 -24.34 19.16
CA GLN A 237 14.02 -24.30 20.62
C GLN A 237 13.15 -25.36 21.30
N HIS A 238 11.91 -25.54 20.81
CA HIS A 238 10.91 -26.50 21.33
C HIS A 238 10.43 -27.46 20.24
N PRO A 239 11.30 -28.31 19.67
CA PRO A 239 10.94 -29.21 18.58
C PRO A 239 9.75 -30.14 18.93
N GLU A 240 9.57 -30.46 20.21
CA GLU A 240 8.43 -31.22 20.74
C GLU A 240 7.07 -30.51 20.58
N TYR A 241 7.05 -29.18 20.56
CA TYR A 241 5.83 -28.39 20.37
C TYR A 241 5.45 -28.24 18.89
N TYR A 242 6.44 -28.33 17.99
CA TYR A 242 6.25 -28.03 16.57
C TYR A 242 5.18 -28.92 15.89
N PHE A 243 5.24 -30.25 16.07
CA PHE A 243 4.25 -31.13 15.44
C PHE A 243 2.89 -31.08 16.14
N ARG A 244 2.89 -30.86 17.45
CA ARG A 244 1.66 -30.63 18.21
C ARG A 244 0.95 -29.37 17.73
N LEU A 245 1.69 -28.31 17.45
CA LEU A 245 1.17 -27.05 16.89
C LEU A 245 0.45 -27.28 15.55
N ALA A 246 1.03 -28.10 14.67
CA ALA A 246 0.42 -28.45 13.38
C ALA A 246 -0.81 -29.37 13.52
N GLU A 247 -0.93 -30.12 14.61
CA GLU A 247 -2.12 -30.91 14.94
C GLU A 247 -3.25 -30.04 15.52
N ASP A 248 -2.90 -29.07 16.36
CA ASP A 248 -3.86 -28.18 17.03
C ASP A 248 -4.29 -26.97 16.18
N LEU A 249 -3.61 -26.72 15.06
CA LEU A 249 -3.91 -25.69 14.04
C LEU A 249 -3.91 -26.30 12.62
N PRO A 250 -4.79 -27.26 12.32
CA PRO A 250 -4.78 -27.99 11.05
C PRO A 250 -5.01 -27.07 9.83
N GLU A 251 -5.74 -25.98 9.99
CA GLU A 251 -5.99 -24.95 8.98
C GLU A 251 -4.73 -24.16 8.58
N HIS A 252 -3.75 -24.08 9.47
CA HIS A 252 -2.47 -23.37 9.26
C HIS A 252 -1.29 -24.32 9.07
N LYS A 253 -1.55 -25.63 8.97
CA LYS A 253 -0.52 -26.67 8.87
C LYS A 253 0.48 -26.42 7.74
N THR A 254 -0.01 -25.99 6.58
CA THR A 254 0.85 -25.66 5.43
C THR A 254 1.80 -24.51 5.76
N ASP A 255 1.30 -23.43 6.36
CA ASP A 255 2.13 -22.27 6.76
C ASP A 255 3.13 -22.67 7.84
N ILE A 256 2.71 -23.50 8.81
CA ILE A 256 3.59 -24.05 9.85
C ILE A 256 4.73 -24.85 9.20
N PHE A 257 4.40 -25.72 8.24
CA PHE A 257 5.39 -26.54 7.52
C PHE A 257 6.39 -25.72 6.72
N TYR A 258 5.93 -24.66 6.06
CA TYR A 258 6.80 -23.73 5.34
C TYR A 258 7.70 -22.92 6.27
N SER A 259 7.20 -22.56 7.46
CA SER A 259 7.92 -21.74 8.44
C SER A 259 9.05 -22.49 9.17
N ALA A 260 9.07 -23.82 9.16
CA ALA A 260 10.13 -24.59 9.81
C ALA A 260 11.51 -24.31 9.23
N ASP A 261 12.53 -24.31 10.11
CA ASP A 261 13.90 -24.12 9.69
C ASP A 261 14.35 -25.17 8.65
N THR A 262 15.15 -24.74 7.68
CA THR A 262 15.77 -25.62 6.68
C THR A 262 17.10 -26.20 7.16
N ASP A 263 17.63 -25.72 8.30
CA ASP A 263 18.83 -26.25 8.93
C ASP A 263 18.72 -27.76 9.22
N LYS A 264 19.73 -28.51 8.75
CA LYS A 264 19.84 -29.94 8.96
C LYS A 264 19.83 -30.33 10.44
N ALA A 265 20.39 -29.50 11.32
CA ALA A 265 20.41 -29.75 12.77
C ALA A 265 18.99 -29.68 13.35
N VAL A 266 18.23 -28.65 13.01
CA VAL A 266 16.81 -28.49 13.40
C VAL A 266 15.98 -29.66 12.88
N ILE A 267 16.19 -30.05 11.62
CA ILE A 267 15.49 -31.19 11.04
C ILE A 267 15.83 -32.52 11.69
N LYS A 268 17.07 -32.71 12.14
CA LYS A 268 17.43 -33.88 12.94
C LYS A 268 16.67 -33.88 14.28
N LYS A 269 16.57 -32.73 14.96
CA LYS A 269 15.78 -32.59 16.19
C LYS A 269 14.30 -32.91 15.96
N LEU A 270 13.67 -32.32 14.94
CA LEU A 270 12.28 -32.61 14.58
C LEU A 270 12.05 -34.09 14.25
N LYS A 271 12.98 -34.75 13.54
CA LYS A 271 12.88 -36.20 13.32
C LYS A 271 12.90 -37.00 14.62
N ALA A 272 13.65 -36.57 15.62
CA ALA A 272 13.80 -37.27 16.90
C ALA A 272 12.59 -37.12 17.85
N VAL A 273 11.68 -36.17 17.60
CA VAL A 273 10.49 -35.94 18.43
C VAL A 273 9.62 -37.21 18.50
N PRO A 274 9.25 -37.73 19.68
CA PRO A 274 8.38 -38.90 19.79
C PRO A 274 6.94 -38.56 19.35
N GLY A 275 6.21 -39.53 18.79
CA GLY A 275 4.80 -39.37 18.41
C GLY A 275 4.55 -38.74 17.02
N HIS A 276 3.34 -38.21 16.81
CA HIS A 276 2.92 -37.42 15.64
C HIS A 276 3.12 -38.10 14.27
N LYS A 277 2.93 -39.43 14.18
CA LYS A 277 3.28 -40.21 12.96
C LYS A 277 2.67 -39.66 11.67
N ALA A 278 1.39 -39.29 11.70
CA ALA A 278 0.69 -38.78 10.52
C ALA A 278 1.25 -37.42 10.08
N VAL A 279 1.30 -36.43 10.98
CA VAL A 279 1.78 -35.08 10.70
C VAL A 279 3.26 -35.06 10.31
N LYS A 280 4.11 -35.89 10.96
CA LYS A 280 5.52 -36.04 10.57
C LYS A 280 5.66 -36.60 9.15
N LYS A 281 4.82 -37.58 8.77
CA LYS A 281 4.82 -38.15 7.41
C LYS A 281 4.46 -37.08 6.39
N GLU A 282 3.46 -36.24 6.67
CA GLU A 282 3.06 -35.13 5.81
C GLU A 282 4.18 -34.09 5.68
N PHE A 283 4.72 -33.61 6.80
CA PHE A 283 5.80 -32.62 6.82
C PHE A 283 7.04 -33.07 6.02
N PHE A 284 7.55 -34.27 6.30
CA PHE A 284 8.73 -34.78 5.59
C PHE A 284 8.43 -35.21 4.15
N GLY A 285 7.16 -35.52 3.84
CA GLY A 285 6.68 -35.72 2.49
C GLY A 285 6.74 -34.43 1.67
N GLN A 286 6.17 -33.35 2.21
CA GLN A 286 6.19 -32.03 1.58
C GLN A 286 7.62 -31.54 1.33
N ARG A 287 8.52 -31.64 2.32
CA ARG A 287 9.92 -31.23 2.14
C ARG A 287 10.68 -32.04 1.08
N ARG A 288 10.32 -33.31 0.88
CA ARG A 288 10.91 -34.13 -0.19
C ARG A 288 10.41 -33.66 -1.55
N PHE A 289 9.12 -33.35 -1.65
CA PHE A 289 8.51 -32.80 -2.85
C PHE A 289 9.09 -31.42 -3.22
N GLU A 290 9.23 -30.51 -2.26
CA GLU A 290 9.85 -29.19 -2.49
C GLU A 290 11.29 -29.30 -3.02
N LYS A 291 12.10 -30.20 -2.45
CA LYS A 291 13.46 -30.45 -2.97
C LYS A 291 13.42 -30.96 -4.40
N TYR A 292 12.50 -31.87 -4.72
CA TYR A 292 12.33 -32.39 -6.07
C TYR A 292 11.96 -31.28 -7.07
N MET A 293 11.01 -30.40 -6.71
CA MET A 293 10.60 -29.25 -7.53
C MET A 293 11.76 -28.27 -7.80
N VAL A 294 12.63 -28.04 -6.81
CA VAL A 294 13.83 -27.21 -7.02
C VAL A 294 14.79 -27.85 -8.02
N TYR A 295 15.04 -29.17 -7.92
CA TYR A 295 15.87 -29.87 -8.91
C TYR A 295 15.25 -29.87 -10.31
N GLU A 296 13.93 -30.05 -10.40
CA GLU A 296 13.20 -30.01 -11.67
C GLU A 296 13.28 -28.63 -12.32
N SER A 297 13.06 -27.55 -11.56
CA SER A 297 13.16 -26.18 -12.08
C SER A 297 14.58 -25.81 -12.53
N ILE A 298 15.62 -26.24 -11.81
CA ILE A 298 17.02 -26.09 -12.24
C ILE A 298 17.25 -26.88 -13.54
N PHE A 299 16.80 -28.13 -13.61
CA PHE A 299 16.95 -28.96 -14.80
C PHE A 299 16.27 -28.33 -16.02
N LEU A 300 15.02 -27.87 -15.89
CA LEU A 300 14.27 -27.20 -16.94
C LEU A 300 14.98 -25.91 -17.39
N THR A 301 15.52 -25.14 -16.46
CA THR A 301 16.28 -23.91 -16.76
C THR A 301 17.55 -24.22 -17.55
N VAL A 302 18.33 -25.21 -17.11
CA VAL A 302 19.56 -25.64 -17.80
C VAL A 302 19.25 -26.21 -19.18
N ALA A 303 18.19 -27.02 -19.32
CA ALA A 303 17.74 -27.56 -20.59
C ALA A 303 17.30 -26.44 -21.56
N PHE A 304 16.58 -25.43 -21.07
CA PHE A 304 16.14 -24.28 -21.86
C PHE A 304 17.32 -23.42 -22.32
N VAL A 305 18.28 -23.13 -21.45
CA VAL A 305 19.52 -22.41 -21.80
C VAL A 305 20.35 -23.20 -22.82
N GLY A 306 20.48 -24.52 -22.63
CA GLY A 306 21.16 -25.40 -23.58
C GLY A 306 20.50 -25.41 -24.96
N LEU A 307 19.15 -25.41 -25.01
CA LEU A 307 18.38 -25.36 -26.24
C LEU A 307 18.52 -24.02 -26.96
N ILE A 308 18.48 -22.89 -26.23
CA ILE A 308 18.76 -21.56 -26.80
C ILE A 308 20.19 -21.50 -27.34
N THR A 309 21.18 -21.98 -26.58
CA THR A 309 22.58 -21.97 -27.00
C THR A 309 22.79 -22.81 -28.26
N TRP A 310 22.18 -23.99 -28.34
CA TRP A 310 22.21 -24.85 -29.53
C TRP A 310 21.56 -24.19 -30.75
N LEU A 311 20.45 -23.45 -30.57
CA LEU A 311 19.79 -22.71 -31.64
C LEU A 311 20.62 -21.50 -32.14
N ILE A 312 21.50 -20.93 -31.32
CA ILE A 312 22.37 -19.80 -31.71
C ILE A 312 23.64 -20.29 -32.42
N VAL A 313 24.16 -21.46 -32.04
CA VAL A 313 25.40 -22.03 -32.61
C VAL A 313 25.16 -22.75 -33.95
N LYS A 314 23.90 -23.05 -34.28
CA LYS A 314 23.48 -23.59 -35.58
C LYS A 314 23.04 -22.48 -36.53
#